data_AF-A0AA51U118-F1
#
_entry.id   AF-A0AA51U118-F1
#
_cell.length_a   1.000
_cell.length_b   1.000
_cell.length_c   1.000
_cell.angle_alpha   90.00
_cell.angle_beta   90.00
_cell.angle_gamma   90.00
#
_symmetry.space_group_name_H-M   'P 1'
#
loop_
_entity.id
_entity.type
_entity.pdbx_description
1 polymer ?
#
loop_
_entity_poly.entity_id
_entity_poly.type
_entity_poly.pdbx_seq_one_letter_code
_entity_poly.pdbx_strand_id
1 'polypeptide(L)'
;MTITRIGFATAASAIALALAAGPAMAQWASEAEMIEANPDLTFYDPYEGDSAGRGWAYVDAREYQQVGASGDNVAASGGDAPEGVEPLERDLYTSDDFYVDAELWDDPRYFRCNSPLANESMWGAYGGNTANGDNPPLTTSWGFCDRGYPREGIVSPYQFETAQEHYETLLAEAEANGGPTEYSHDNPPPNWSGRYQRLGGLGENQEWGYENWWWGRITQIPTMLSVLTEEYQTRVVQEAYHQGNTNAAQWPSQYCWPEGMMRRWHQFSVQQPHQLLVTENLVQWLMGTADNFVLQYNIGREFNMEGAVPRLGQDVPRWYGESIGFWDGDALITWTSNIQGWVTHNAYEHSNQLQIIEIFTPMETENFSGLHHEAIFYDPEATVVPTRQIQWYRQLDQFDEVDPYIFIECNQTIFPIEGRAQPVSPGTTIEYTVPDLFGRPWAQIQEQYFEQDMERPEASSLFGF
;
A
#
# COMPACT_ATOMS: atom_id res chain seq x y z
N MET A 1 -36.11 45.28 -57.09
CA MET A 1 -35.36 46.55 -57.04
C MET A 1 -34.46 46.51 -55.82
N THR A 2 -33.13 46.49 -56.05
CA THR A 2 -32.05 47.05 -55.21
C THR A 2 -31.95 46.58 -53.74
N ILE A 3 -31.10 45.62 -53.33
CA ILE A 3 -29.62 45.60 -53.13
C ILE A 3 -29.10 46.38 -51.90
N THR A 4 -28.58 45.60 -50.92
CA THR A 4 -27.54 45.83 -49.86
C THR A 4 -27.81 46.82 -48.71
N ARG A 5 -27.39 46.61 -47.44
CA ARG A 5 -26.15 46.04 -46.84
C ARG A 5 -26.45 45.36 -45.47
N ILE A 6 -25.98 44.13 -45.21
CA ILE A 6 -24.79 43.72 -44.42
C ILE A 6 -24.79 44.18 -42.95
N GLY A 7 -24.89 43.20 -42.05
CA GLY A 7 -24.50 43.26 -40.65
C GLY A 7 -24.40 41.84 -40.09
N PHE A 8 -23.17 41.32 -40.00
CA PHE A 8 -22.81 40.03 -39.44
C PHE A 8 -23.31 39.88 -38.00
N ALA A 9 -24.04 38.80 -37.70
CA ALA A 9 -24.18 38.28 -36.35
C ALA A 9 -23.76 36.80 -36.39
N THR A 10 -22.54 36.57 -35.91
CA THR A 10 -21.87 35.29 -35.78
C THR A 10 -22.66 34.32 -34.91
N ALA A 11 -22.91 33.13 -35.46
CA ALA A 11 -23.24 31.94 -34.70
C ALA A 11 -22.04 31.56 -33.83
N ALA A 12 -22.12 31.82 -32.53
CA ALA A 12 -21.13 31.37 -31.55
C ALA A 12 -21.82 31.25 -30.18
N SER A 13 -22.59 30.19 -29.99
CA SER A 13 -23.12 29.77 -28.67
C SER A 13 -23.60 28.32 -28.77
N ALA A 14 -22.67 27.38 -28.94
CA ALA A 14 -22.96 25.94 -28.78
C ALA A 14 -21.74 25.06 -28.51
N ILE A 15 -20.53 25.61 -28.32
CA ILE A 15 -19.32 24.80 -28.07
C ILE A 15 -18.46 25.55 -27.04
N ALA A 16 -18.75 25.37 -25.75
CA ALA A 16 -17.86 25.80 -24.66
C ALA A 16 -18.21 25.17 -23.28
N LEU A 17 -18.83 23.99 -23.23
CA LEU A 17 -19.06 23.27 -21.96
C LEU A 17 -19.00 21.75 -22.22
N ALA A 18 -17.80 21.23 -22.47
CA ALA A 18 -17.49 19.80 -22.49
C ALA A 18 -15.96 19.51 -22.41
N LEU A 19 -15.16 20.39 -21.81
CA LEU A 19 -13.69 20.23 -21.74
C LEU A 19 -13.10 20.57 -20.34
N ALA A 20 -13.86 20.35 -19.28
CA ALA A 20 -13.33 20.43 -17.91
C ALA A 20 -14.05 19.39 -17.04
N ALA A 21 -13.63 18.14 -17.21
CA ALA A 21 -13.81 16.96 -16.34
C ALA A 21 -13.62 15.70 -17.20
N GLY A 22 -12.46 15.59 -17.85
CA GLY A 22 -11.95 14.27 -18.20
C GLY A 22 -10.98 13.91 -17.07
N PRO A 23 -11.00 12.70 -16.49
CA PRO A 23 -9.84 12.24 -15.74
C PRO A 23 -8.66 12.46 -16.67
N ALA A 24 -7.63 13.15 -16.20
CA ALA A 24 -6.40 13.24 -16.96
C ALA A 24 -6.03 11.82 -17.33
N MET A 25 -6.12 11.48 -18.63
CA MET A 25 -5.51 10.26 -19.11
C MET A 25 -4.05 10.40 -18.73
N ALA A 26 -3.65 9.73 -17.64
CA ALA A 26 -2.26 9.63 -17.27
C ALA A 26 -1.60 9.00 -18.50
N GLN A 27 -0.89 9.80 -19.29
CA GLN A 27 -0.15 9.28 -20.41
C GLN A 27 0.94 8.41 -19.80
N TRP A 28 0.77 7.10 -19.91
CA TRP A 28 1.74 6.13 -19.45
C TRP A 28 3.02 6.30 -20.25
N ALA A 29 4.09 6.70 -19.56
CA ALA A 29 5.41 6.72 -20.15
C ALA A 29 5.93 5.28 -20.26
N SER A 30 6.49 4.93 -21.42
CA SER A 30 7.34 3.73 -21.57
C SER A 30 8.53 3.78 -20.60
N GLU A 31 9.18 2.64 -20.37
CA GLU A 31 10.36 2.56 -19.48
C GLU A 31 11.43 3.56 -19.90
N ALA A 32 11.69 3.62 -21.20
CA ALA A 32 12.64 4.55 -21.79
C ALA A 32 12.23 6.01 -21.54
N GLU A 33 10.95 6.34 -21.66
CA GLU A 33 10.44 7.69 -21.37
C GLU A 33 10.52 8.02 -19.86
N MET A 34 10.29 7.05 -18.98
CA MET A 34 10.44 7.21 -17.53
C MET A 34 11.90 7.47 -17.14
N ILE A 35 12.83 6.70 -17.70
CA ILE A 35 14.28 6.87 -17.51
C ILE A 35 14.75 8.19 -18.11
N GLU A 36 14.30 8.54 -19.32
CA GLU A 36 14.65 9.80 -20.00
C GLU A 36 14.11 11.03 -19.24
N ALA A 37 12.89 10.94 -18.71
CA ALA A 37 12.28 12.01 -17.92
C ALA A 37 12.97 12.21 -16.56
N ASN A 38 13.65 11.17 -16.04
CA ASN A 38 14.26 11.17 -14.71
C ASN A 38 15.73 10.69 -14.75
N PRO A 39 16.62 11.37 -15.48
CA PRO A 39 17.99 10.91 -15.72
C PRO A 39 18.86 10.93 -14.46
N ASP A 40 18.44 11.66 -13.44
CA ASP A 40 19.13 11.74 -12.14
C ASP A 40 18.69 10.64 -11.17
N LEU A 41 17.63 9.88 -11.47
CA LEU A 41 17.19 8.74 -10.66
C LEU A 41 17.96 7.48 -11.05
N THR A 42 18.44 6.73 -10.04
CA THR A 42 19.01 5.42 -10.27
C THR A 42 17.90 4.38 -10.40
N PHE A 43 17.87 3.71 -11.55
CA PHE A 43 17.02 2.55 -11.78
C PHE A 43 17.82 1.26 -11.65
N TYR A 44 17.23 0.27 -11.00
CA TYR A 44 17.78 -1.08 -10.88
C TYR A 44 16.93 -2.04 -11.70
N ASP A 45 17.61 -2.82 -12.53
CA ASP A 45 17.01 -3.89 -13.32
C ASP A 45 17.46 -5.25 -12.75
N PRO A 46 16.56 -6.02 -12.11
CA PRO A 46 16.87 -7.38 -11.69
C PRO A 46 16.96 -8.38 -12.86
N TYR A 47 16.41 -8.07 -14.03
CA TYR A 47 16.23 -8.99 -15.15
C TYR A 47 16.37 -8.30 -16.53
N GLU A 48 17.42 -8.62 -17.30
CA GLU A 48 17.46 -8.25 -18.73
C GLU A 48 16.35 -9.03 -19.49
N GLY A 49 15.16 -8.43 -19.69
CA GLY A 49 14.02 -9.10 -20.33
C GLY A 49 13.11 -8.18 -21.15
N ASP A 50 12.77 -8.62 -22.37
CA ASP A 50 11.81 -7.95 -23.28
C ASP A 50 10.35 -8.38 -22.98
N SER A 51 9.82 -8.08 -21.79
CA SER A 51 8.39 -8.30 -21.47
C SER A 51 7.62 -6.99 -21.40
N ALA A 52 6.36 -6.99 -21.83
CA ALA A 52 5.46 -5.85 -21.68
C ALA A 52 4.85 -5.73 -20.26
N GLY A 53 4.95 -6.77 -19.42
CA GLY A 53 4.27 -6.82 -18.12
C GLY A 53 5.11 -7.29 -16.92
N ARG A 54 6.41 -7.52 -17.08
CA ARG A 54 7.26 -7.85 -15.92
C ARG A 54 8.71 -7.45 -16.12
N GLY A 55 9.45 -7.33 -15.01
CA GLY A 55 10.89 -7.17 -15.03
C GLY A 55 11.39 -5.79 -15.46
N TRP A 56 10.51 -4.79 -15.57
CA TRP A 56 10.95 -3.42 -15.87
C TRP A 56 11.73 -2.82 -14.70
N ALA A 57 12.72 -1.99 -15.00
CA ALA A 57 13.55 -1.36 -14.00
C ALA A 57 12.73 -0.53 -13.01
N TYR A 58 13.23 -0.41 -11.79
CA TYR A 58 12.57 0.31 -10.70
C TYR A 58 13.54 1.22 -9.96
N VAL A 59 13.01 2.24 -9.29
CA VAL A 59 13.83 3.15 -8.48
C VAL A 59 14.33 2.39 -7.24
N ASP A 60 15.64 2.27 -7.08
CA ASP A 60 16.20 1.48 -5.98
C ASP A 60 15.99 2.16 -4.62
N ALA A 61 15.01 1.68 -3.85
CA ALA A 61 14.68 2.19 -2.53
C ALA A 61 15.85 2.13 -1.53
N ARG A 62 16.87 1.31 -1.77
CA ARG A 62 18.07 1.19 -0.91
C ARG A 62 18.97 2.42 -0.97
N GLU A 63 18.85 3.23 -2.01
CA GLU A 63 19.63 4.46 -2.18
C GLU A 63 19.05 5.64 -1.38
N TYR A 64 17.85 5.46 -0.82
CA TYR A 64 17.13 6.52 -0.14
C TYR A 64 17.33 6.46 1.37
N GLN A 65 17.47 7.64 1.95
CA GLN A 65 17.65 7.80 3.39
C GLN A 65 16.29 7.96 4.07
N GLN A 66 16.25 7.62 5.35
CA GLN A 66 15.08 7.86 6.19
C GLN A 66 14.65 9.33 6.15
N VAL A 67 13.36 9.55 5.96
CA VAL A 67 12.72 10.87 5.87
C VAL A 67 12.18 11.33 7.21
N GLY A 68 11.40 10.47 7.87
CA GLY A 68 10.66 10.86 9.06
C GLY A 68 11.50 10.87 10.33
N ALA A 69 11.10 11.72 11.28
CA ALA A 69 11.71 11.83 12.59
C ALA A 69 11.56 10.52 13.39
N SER A 70 12.65 10.01 13.98
CA SER A 70 12.61 8.79 14.79
C SER A 70 13.71 8.78 15.85
N GLY A 71 13.32 8.78 17.13
CA GLY A 71 14.27 8.88 18.23
C GLY A 71 15.15 10.13 18.09
N ASP A 72 16.47 9.96 18.15
CA ASP A 72 17.43 11.06 17.98
C ASP A 72 17.68 11.45 16.51
N ASN A 73 17.18 10.67 15.54
CA ASN A 73 17.33 11.00 14.11
C ASN A 73 16.20 11.93 13.66
N VAL A 74 16.41 13.23 13.83
CA VAL A 74 15.45 14.30 13.52
C VAL A 74 16.14 15.46 12.81
N ALA A 75 15.41 16.24 12.00
CA ALA A 75 15.93 17.46 11.41
C ALA A 75 15.92 18.62 12.43
N ALA A 76 14.86 18.68 13.24
CA ALA A 76 14.71 19.59 14.37
C ALA A 76 13.74 18.99 15.40
N SER A 77 13.92 19.35 16.67
CA SER A 77 13.12 18.85 17.79
C SER A 77 12.31 19.97 18.46
N GLY A 78 11.40 19.60 19.36
CA GLY A 78 10.63 20.57 20.14
C GLY A 78 9.53 21.30 19.35
N GLY A 79 9.26 20.88 18.12
CA GLY A 79 8.29 21.53 17.22
C GLY A 79 8.87 22.67 16.39
N ASP A 80 10.10 23.12 16.69
CA ASP A 80 10.78 24.16 15.91
C ASP A 80 11.16 23.63 14.52
N ALA A 81 10.94 24.44 13.48
CA ALA A 81 11.33 24.10 12.12
C ALA A 81 12.86 24.03 11.97
N PRO A 82 13.39 23.14 11.09
CA PRO A 82 14.83 23.07 10.83
C PRO A 82 15.35 24.31 10.11
N GLU A 83 16.66 24.55 10.20
CA GLU A 83 17.30 25.69 9.57
C GLU A 83 17.03 25.73 8.06
N GLY A 84 16.59 26.89 7.55
CA GLY A 84 16.28 27.08 6.13
C GLY A 84 14.87 26.64 5.70
N VAL A 85 14.06 26.09 6.61
CA VAL A 85 12.65 25.75 6.35
C VAL A 85 11.75 26.77 7.05
N GLU A 86 10.94 27.49 6.27
CA GLU A 86 9.89 28.35 6.81
C GLU A 86 8.64 27.51 7.09
N PRO A 87 8.18 27.39 8.35
CA PRO A 87 6.98 26.62 8.69
C PRO A 87 5.71 27.26 8.09
N LEU A 88 4.68 26.44 7.89
CA LEU A 88 3.35 26.94 7.55
C LEU A 88 2.72 27.58 8.80
N GLU A 89 1.74 28.48 8.61
CA GLU A 89 0.96 29.05 9.72
C GLU A 89 0.23 27.95 10.51
N ARG A 90 -0.13 26.87 9.83
CA ARG A 90 -0.80 25.70 10.38
C ARG A 90 -0.27 24.44 9.71
N ASP A 91 -0.11 23.40 10.51
CA ASP A 91 0.33 22.06 10.13
C ASP A 91 -0.60 21.01 10.77
N LEU A 92 -0.42 19.73 10.42
CA LEU A 92 -1.21 18.62 10.95
C LEU A 92 -1.29 18.60 12.48
N TYR A 93 -0.21 19.01 13.16
CA TYR A 93 -0.04 18.91 14.61
C TYR A 93 -0.57 20.13 15.38
N THR A 94 -0.87 21.21 14.66
CA THR A 94 -1.43 22.47 15.18
C THR A 94 -2.86 22.71 14.71
N SER A 95 -3.33 21.93 13.74
CA SER A 95 -4.70 22.01 13.25
C SER A 95 -5.68 21.41 14.25
N ASP A 96 -6.85 22.05 14.36
CA ASP A 96 -8.02 21.52 15.07
C ASP A 96 -9.01 20.84 14.11
N ASP A 97 -8.82 21.00 12.79
CA ASP A 97 -9.68 20.47 11.74
C ASP A 97 -8.83 20.26 10.48
N PHE A 98 -8.48 19.00 10.20
CA PHE A 98 -7.66 18.67 9.04
C PHE A 98 -8.43 18.78 7.71
N TYR A 99 -9.76 18.78 7.71
CA TYR A 99 -10.55 18.82 6.47
C TYR A 99 -10.43 20.18 5.77
N VAL A 100 -10.41 21.27 6.54
CA VAL A 100 -10.22 22.64 6.01
C VAL A 100 -8.77 22.91 5.58
N ASP A 101 -7.91 21.89 5.63
CA ASP A 101 -6.46 21.98 5.35
C ASP A 101 -6.11 21.33 4.02
N ALA A 102 -7.10 20.86 3.26
CA ALA A 102 -6.90 20.08 2.05
C ALA A 102 -5.92 20.73 1.06
N GLU A 103 -5.94 22.06 0.95
CA GLU A 103 -5.02 22.83 0.09
C GLU A 103 -3.56 22.83 0.58
N LEU A 104 -3.28 22.33 1.79
CA LEU A 104 -1.94 22.23 2.38
C LEU A 104 -1.36 20.82 2.32
N TRP A 105 -2.17 19.79 1.97
CA TRP A 105 -1.75 18.39 2.06
C TRP A 105 -0.69 17.98 1.03
N ASP A 106 -0.50 18.75 -0.05
CA ASP A 106 0.58 18.52 -1.00
C ASP A 106 1.92 19.12 -0.53
N ASP A 107 1.90 20.01 0.46
CA ASP A 107 3.09 20.62 1.05
C ASP A 107 3.69 19.72 2.15
N PRO A 108 4.93 19.22 1.99
CA PRO A 108 5.62 18.44 3.02
C PRO A 108 5.64 19.07 4.41
N ARG A 109 5.64 20.41 4.49
CA ARG A 109 5.69 21.14 5.75
C ARG A 109 4.40 21.01 6.55
N TYR A 110 3.26 20.71 5.92
CA TYR A 110 2.02 20.40 6.62
C TYR A 110 2.18 19.16 7.51
N PHE A 111 3.03 18.22 7.12
CA PHE A 111 3.36 17.02 7.90
C PHE A 111 4.68 17.16 8.66
N ARG A 112 5.23 18.38 8.78
CA ARG A 112 6.60 18.63 9.29
C ARG A 112 7.67 17.77 8.62
N CYS A 113 7.48 17.51 7.32
CA CYS A 113 8.31 16.63 6.50
C CYS A 113 8.46 15.21 7.06
N ASN A 114 7.49 14.75 7.86
CA ASN A 114 7.49 13.39 8.37
C ASN A 114 7.04 12.39 7.32
N SER A 115 7.50 11.16 7.54
CA SER A 115 7.09 9.98 6.78
C SER A 115 5.89 9.32 7.47
N PRO A 116 5.09 8.49 6.76
CA PRO A 116 3.99 7.78 7.40
C PRO A 116 4.44 6.92 8.59
N LEU A 117 5.60 6.25 8.50
CA LEU A 117 6.13 5.47 9.62
C LEU A 117 6.55 6.32 10.82
N ALA A 118 7.17 7.48 10.60
CA ALA A 118 7.47 8.39 11.69
C ALA A 118 6.19 8.89 12.35
N ASN A 119 5.17 9.18 11.54
CA ASN A 119 3.88 9.63 12.05
C ASN A 119 3.22 8.57 12.93
N GLU A 120 3.23 7.32 12.49
CA GLU A 120 2.77 6.16 13.25
C GLU A 120 3.58 5.94 14.55
N SER A 121 4.89 6.18 14.50
CA SER A 121 5.82 5.83 15.59
C SER A 121 5.89 6.86 16.72
N MET A 122 5.55 8.12 16.47
CA MET A 122 5.97 9.25 17.31
C MET A 122 5.49 9.17 18.77
N TRP A 123 4.34 8.51 19.01
CA TRP A 123 3.77 8.28 20.35
C TRP A 123 4.28 7.02 21.03
N GLY A 124 5.30 6.36 20.47
CA GLY A 124 5.96 5.21 21.07
C GLY A 124 5.36 3.86 20.66
N ALA A 125 4.64 3.80 19.54
CA ALA A 125 4.03 2.57 18.99
C ALA A 125 4.99 1.37 18.97
N TYR A 126 6.27 1.64 18.73
CA TYR A 126 7.33 0.65 18.55
C TYR A 126 8.45 0.71 19.60
N GLY A 127 8.16 1.18 20.82
CA GLY A 127 9.00 0.95 22.01
C GLY A 127 10.39 1.61 22.05
N GLY A 128 10.74 2.46 21.07
CA GLY A 128 12.02 3.19 21.03
C GLY A 128 12.11 4.34 20.01
N ASN A 129 11.10 4.52 19.16
CA ASN A 129 11.06 5.52 18.10
C ASN A 129 10.19 6.74 18.46
N THR A 130 10.31 7.26 19.68
CA THR A 130 9.56 8.46 20.08
C THR A 130 10.26 9.70 19.54
N ALA A 131 9.61 10.41 18.63
CA ALA A 131 10.07 11.71 18.12
C ALA A 131 9.23 12.88 18.67
N ASN A 132 8.36 12.61 19.66
CA ASN A 132 7.61 13.64 20.36
C ASN A 132 8.45 14.30 21.47
N GLY A 133 8.40 15.63 21.55
CA GLY A 133 8.92 16.39 22.68
C GLY A 133 8.02 16.37 23.91
N ASP A 134 8.23 17.30 24.85
CA ASP A 134 7.55 17.33 26.16
C ASP A 134 6.08 17.78 26.13
N ASN A 135 5.60 18.33 25.00
CA ASN A 135 4.22 18.81 24.85
C ASN A 135 3.63 18.44 23.45
N PRO A 136 3.48 17.14 23.15
CA PRO A 136 2.92 16.70 21.89
C PRO A 136 1.39 16.95 21.84
N PRO A 137 0.81 17.17 20.65
CA PRO A 137 1.46 17.09 19.34
C PRO A 137 2.27 18.35 18.96
N LEU A 138 2.12 19.47 19.69
CA LEU A 138 2.77 20.74 19.33
C LEU A 138 4.30 20.62 19.23
N THR A 139 4.93 19.80 20.07
CA THR A 139 6.38 19.56 20.06
C THR A 139 6.80 18.32 19.25
N THR A 140 5.98 17.83 18.33
CA THR A 140 6.37 16.74 17.41
C THR A 140 7.55 17.20 16.55
N SER A 141 8.60 16.37 16.48
CA SER A 141 9.84 16.70 15.75
C SER A 141 9.62 16.74 14.23
N TRP A 142 10.48 17.50 13.57
CA TRP A 142 10.51 17.58 12.11
C TRP A 142 11.34 16.44 11.51
N GLY A 143 10.79 15.83 10.46
CA GLY A 143 11.55 15.01 9.53
C GLY A 143 12.38 15.87 8.57
N PHE A 144 12.96 15.24 7.56
CA PHE A 144 13.90 15.88 6.65
C PHE A 144 13.22 16.26 5.33
N CYS A 145 13.10 17.57 5.10
CA CYS A 145 12.39 18.13 3.94
C CYS A 145 13.17 18.04 2.62
N ASP A 146 14.48 17.76 2.66
CA ASP A 146 15.39 17.76 1.52
C ASP A 146 15.53 16.38 0.84
N ARG A 147 14.77 15.38 1.30
CA ARG A 147 14.85 14.00 0.81
C ARG A 147 13.49 13.30 0.82
N GLY A 148 13.38 12.27 -0.02
CA GLY A 148 12.25 11.36 -0.06
C GLY A 148 12.29 10.47 -1.29
N TYR A 149 11.67 9.30 -1.17
CA TYR A 149 11.46 8.39 -2.29
C TYR A 149 10.52 9.06 -3.31
N PRO A 150 10.83 9.02 -4.61
CA PRO A 150 10.09 9.74 -5.63
C PRO A 150 8.76 9.04 -5.95
N ARG A 151 7.80 9.82 -6.46
CA ARG A 151 6.50 9.30 -6.92
C ARG A 151 6.69 8.29 -8.06
N GLU A 152 7.65 8.53 -8.94
CA GLU A 152 8.01 7.70 -10.09
C GLU A 152 8.42 6.29 -9.67
N GLY A 153 8.97 6.13 -8.46
CA GLY A 153 9.29 4.82 -7.90
C GLY A 153 8.10 4.06 -7.31
N ILE A 154 6.94 4.72 -7.16
CA ILE A 154 5.68 4.15 -6.65
C ILE A 154 4.77 3.74 -7.81
N VAL A 155 4.72 4.53 -8.88
CA VAL A 155 3.84 4.28 -10.03
C VAL A 155 4.28 3.01 -10.77
N SER A 156 3.31 2.17 -11.14
CA SER A 156 3.55 1.04 -12.03
C SER A 156 4.04 1.54 -13.38
N PRO A 157 5.15 1.00 -13.93
CA PRO A 157 5.64 1.45 -15.21
C PRO A 157 4.92 0.76 -16.38
N TYR A 158 4.11 -0.27 -16.10
CA TYR A 158 3.40 -1.03 -17.12
C TYR A 158 2.19 -0.26 -17.63
N GLN A 159 1.96 -0.32 -18.94
CA GLN A 159 0.94 0.47 -19.65
C GLN A 159 -0.46 -0.17 -19.61
N PHE A 160 -0.83 -0.78 -18.48
CA PHE A 160 -2.13 -1.43 -18.33
C PHE A 160 -3.03 -0.61 -17.41
N GLU A 161 -4.30 -0.49 -17.77
CA GLU A 161 -5.29 0.18 -16.93
C GLU A 161 -5.91 -0.77 -15.91
N THR A 162 -5.88 -2.08 -16.19
CA THR A 162 -6.54 -3.10 -15.38
C THR A 162 -5.64 -4.31 -15.11
N ALA A 163 -5.88 -4.96 -13.97
CA ALA A 163 -5.22 -6.23 -13.64
C ALA A 163 -5.53 -7.32 -14.68
N GLN A 164 -6.74 -7.32 -15.25
CA GLN A 164 -7.12 -8.27 -16.29
C GLN A 164 -6.23 -8.14 -17.54
N GLU A 165 -6.12 -6.93 -18.10
CA GLU A 165 -5.30 -6.66 -19.27
C GLU A 165 -3.83 -7.05 -19.04
N HIS A 166 -3.33 -6.73 -17.85
CA HIS A 166 -1.97 -7.09 -17.44
C HIS A 166 -1.76 -8.61 -17.39
N TYR A 167 -2.66 -9.33 -16.71
CA TYR A 167 -2.59 -10.78 -16.56
C TYR A 167 -2.72 -11.50 -17.90
N GLU A 168 -3.68 -11.09 -18.73
CA GLU A 168 -3.90 -11.66 -20.06
C GLU A 168 -2.71 -11.43 -21.00
N THR A 169 -2.04 -10.27 -20.87
CA THR A 169 -0.81 -9.99 -21.63
C THR A 169 0.33 -10.91 -21.21
N LEU A 170 0.57 -11.06 -19.91
CA LEU A 170 1.58 -11.98 -19.38
C LEU A 170 1.29 -13.43 -19.76
N LEU A 171 0.02 -13.83 -19.76
CA LEU A 171 -0.39 -15.16 -20.19
C LEU A 171 -0.10 -15.38 -21.69
N ALA A 172 -0.43 -14.40 -22.54
CA ALA A 172 -0.14 -14.47 -23.97
C ALA A 172 1.37 -14.53 -24.27
N GLU A 173 2.20 -13.81 -23.50
CA GLU A 173 3.67 -13.92 -23.59
C GLU A 173 4.16 -15.32 -23.23
N ALA A 174 3.65 -15.89 -22.14
CA ALA A 174 3.97 -17.26 -21.75
C ALA A 174 3.57 -18.27 -22.84
N GLU A 175 2.37 -18.14 -23.42
CA GLU A 175 1.91 -18.97 -24.55
C GLU A 175 2.82 -18.85 -25.77
N ALA A 176 3.25 -17.64 -26.12
CA ALA A 176 4.18 -17.40 -27.23
C ALA A 176 5.54 -18.06 -27.00
N ASN A 177 5.95 -18.19 -25.73
CA ASN A 177 7.18 -18.85 -25.30
C ASN A 177 7.02 -20.37 -25.09
N GLY A 178 5.84 -20.93 -25.36
CA GLY A 178 5.56 -22.37 -25.27
C GLY A 178 4.99 -22.83 -23.92
N GLY A 179 4.57 -21.90 -23.06
CA GLY A 179 3.84 -22.14 -21.82
C GLY A 179 2.31 -21.99 -21.97
N PRO A 180 1.57 -21.82 -20.85
CA PRO A 180 2.06 -21.91 -19.48
C PRO A 180 2.75 -23.25 -19.19
N THR A 181 3.73 -23.24 -18.29
CA THR A 181 4.41 -24.47 -17.89
C THR A 181 3.48 -25.33 -17.04
N GLU A 182 3.17 -26.54 -17.51
CA GLU A 182 2.35 -27.51 -16.78
C GLU A 182 3.24 -28.41 -15.92
N TYR A 183 3.03 -28.34 -14.61
CA TYR A 183 3.65 -29.25 -13.65
C TYR A 183 2.70 -30.39 -13.29
N SER A 184 3.28 -31.55 -12.98
CA SER A 184 2.58 -32.77 -12.61
C SER A 184 3.40 -33.56 -11.60
N HIS A 185 2.87 -34.68 -11.11
CA HIS A 185 3.62 -35.54 -10.18
C HIS A 185 4.96 -36.01 -10.75
N ASP A 186 4.98 -36.32 -12.05
CA ASP A 186 6.16 -36.80 -12.78
C ASP A 186 7.05 -35.65 -13.30
N ASN A 187 6.52 -34.42 -13.32
CA ASN A 187 7.23 -33.18 -13.66
C ASN A 187 6.92 -32.12 -12.57
N PRO A 188 7.49 -32.25 -11.37
CA PRO A 188 7.08 -31.41 -10.24
C PRO A 188 7.43 -29.94 -10.47
N PRO A 189 6.69 -29.01 -9.83
CA PRO A 189 7.03 -27.59 -9.84
C PRO A 189 8.41 -27.32 -9.23
N PRO A 190 8.98 -26.11 -9.40
CA PRO A 190 10.26 -25.73 -8.82
C PRO A 190 10.24 -25.98 -7.31
N ASN A 191 11.38 -26.35 -6.74
CA ASN A 191 11.48 -26.70 -5.32
C ASN A 191 11.46 -25.45 -4.41
N TRP A 192 10.32 -24.77 -4.41
CA TRP A 192 10.06 -23.55 -3.65
C TRP A 192 9.47 -23.83 -2.29
N SER A 193 9.06 -25.06 -2.00
CA SER A 193 8.53 -25.41 -0.68
C SER A 193 9.60 -25.15 0.39
N GLY A 194 9.26 -24.48 1.48
CA GLY A 194 10.21 -24.17 2.54
C GLY A 194 9.88 -22.93 3.36
N ARG A 195 10.87 -22.48 4.13
CA ARG A 195 10.82 -21.24 4.91
C ARG A 195 11.52 -20.11 4.19
N TYR A 196 10.93 -18.93 4.25
CA TYR A 196 11.51 -17.74 3.65
C TYR A 196 11.55 -16.57 4.64
N GLN A 197 12.61 -15.79 4.56
CA GLN A 197 12.73 -14.55 5.29
C GLN A 197 12.63 -13.39 4.29
N ARG A 198 11.66 -12.49 4.50
CA ARG A 198 11.65 -11.20 3.81
C ARG A 198 12.94 -10.46 4.14
N LEU A 199 13.63 -9.98 3.11
CA LEU A 199 14.83 -9.16 3.28
C LEU A 199 14.47 -7.75 3.75
N GLY A 200 15.29 -7.21 4.65
CA GLY A 200 15.02 -5.97 5.38
C GLY A 200 13.89 -6.11 6.42
N GLY A 201 13.66 -5.06 7.22
CA GLY A 201 12.59 -5.00 8.24
C GLY A 201 13.11 -4.83 9.68
N LEU A 202 12.41 -5.41 10.68
CA LEU A 202 12.97 -5.71 12.01
C LEU A 202 12.90 -7.24 12.30
N GLY A 203 14.04 -7.92 12.43
CA GLY A 203 14.14 -9.36 12.70
C GLY A 203 15.59 -9.80 12.97
N GLU A 204 15.78 -10.84 13.79
CA GLU A 204 17.09 -11.28 14.32
C GLU A 204 18.10 -11.69 13.23
N ASN A 205 17.60 -12.11 12.06
CA ASN A 205 18.39 -12.54 10.90
C ASN A 205 18.33 -11.57 9.70
N GLN A 206 17.90 -10.33 9.91
CA GLN A 206 17.73 -9.39 8.81
C GLN A 206 19.02 -8.66 8.47
N GLU A 207 19.41 -8.78 7.20
CA GLU A 207 20.47 -7.97 6.62
C GLU A 207 19.97 -6.53 6.48
N TRP A 208 20.64 -5.62 7.21
CA TRP A 208 20.56 -4.19 6.95
C TRP A 208 20.98 -3.95 5.50
N GLY A 209 20.08 -3.43 4.67
CA GLY A 209 20.37 -3.15 3.26
C GLY A 209 19.22 -3.33 2.27
N TYR A 210 18.04 -3.81 2.71
CA TYR A 210 16.84 -3.85 1.89
C TYR A 210 15.75 -2.96 2.49
N GLU A 211 15.14 -2.14 1.63
CA GLU A 211 14.15 -1.11 1.97
C GLU A 211 13.10 -1.08 0.86
N ASN A 212 11.90 -0.56 1.14
CA ASN A 212 10.89 -0.29 0.13
C ASN A 212 9.95 0.86 0.55
N TRP A 213 9.32 1.50 -0.43
CA TRP A 213 8.50 2.69 -0.20
C TRP A 213 7.25 2.43 0.65
N TRP A 214 6.71 1.21 0.62
CA TRP A 214 5.48 0.84 1.33
C TRP A 214 5.66 0.82 2.85
N TRP A 215 6.89 0.63 3.34
CA TRP A 215 7.17 0.72 4.78
C TRP A 215 7.03 2.16 5.31
N GLY A 216 7.01 3.16 4.42
CA GLY A 216 6.79 4.55 4.81
C GLY A 216 7.93 5.16 5.62
N ARG A 217 9.15 4.61 5.57
CA ARG A 217 10.35 5.17 6.22
C ARG A 217 11.02 6.24 5.37
N ILE A 218 11.13 5.96 4.08
CA ILE A 218 11.84 6.78 3.09
C ILE A 218 10.90 7.65 2.26
N THR A 219 9.59 7.57 2.48
CA THR A 219 8.56 8.25 1.68
C THR A 219 7.94 9.37 2.50
N GLN A 220 7.80 10.58 1.94
CA GLN A 220 7.03 11.65 2.59
C GLN A 220 5.52 11.35 2.45
N ILE A 221 4.70 11.81 3.40
CA ILE A 221 3.24 11.63 3.32
C ILE A 221 2.66 12.20 2.01
N PRO A 222 3.00 13.43 1.56
CA PRO A 222 2.51 13.94 0.27
C PRO A 222 2.88 13.10 -0.95
N THR A 223 4.04 12.44 -0.96
CA THR A 223 4.40 11.51 -2.04
C THR A 223 3.39 10.36 -2.12
N MET A 224 2.97 9.81 -0.98
CA MET A 224 1.92 8.78 -0.95
C MET A 224 0.56 9.34 -1.40
N LEU A 225 0.20 10.56 -0.98
CA LEU A 225 -1.03 11.23 -1.40
C LEU A 225 -1.10 11.44 -2.92
N SER A 226 0.05 11.67 -3.57
CA SER A 226 0.15 11.99 -5.01
C SER A 226 -0.27 10.86 -5.97
N VAL A 227 -0.52 9.65 -5.45
CA VAL A 227 -1.05 8.51 -6.24
C VAL A 227 -2.49 8.16 -5.88
N LEU A 228 -3.13 8.91 -4.98
CA LEU A 228 -4.47 8.63 -4.47
C LEU A 228 -5.53 9.54 -5.07
N THR A 229 -6.78 9.06 -5.09
CA THR A 229 -7.96 9.88 -5.34
C THR A 229 -8.20 10.85 -4.17
N GLU A 230 -8.91 11.96 -4.39
CA GLU A 230 -9.17 12.98 -3.33
C GLU A 230 -9.83 12.36 -2.08
N GLU A 231 -10.72 11.40 -2.28
CA GLU A 231 -11.35 10.67 -1.17
C GLU A 231 -10.31 9.89 -0.37
N TYR A 232 -9.42 9.15 -1.02
CA TYR A 232 -8.41 8.35 -0.32
C TYR A 232 -7.26 9.19 0.22
N GLN A 233 -6.98 10.36 -0.36
CA GLN A 233 -6.13 11.37 0.28
C GLN A 233 -6.72 11.81 1.62
N THR A 234 -8.02 12.12 1.64
CA THR A 234 -8.74 12.50 2.88
C THR A 234 -8.65 11.40 3.93
N ARG A 235 -8.80 10.13 3.54
CA ARG A 235 -8.69 8.98 4.46
C ARG A 235 -7.27 8.81 5.03
N VAL A 236 -6.23 9.00 4.21
CA VAL A 236 -4.83 8.98 4.70
C VAL A 236 -4.59 10.12 5.68
N VAL A 237 -5.06 11.32 5.39
CA VAL A 237 -4.86 12.47 6.28
C VAL A 237 -5.68 12.33 7.57
N GLN A 238 -6.89 11.77 7.50
CA GLN A 238 -7.68 11.40 8.69
C GLN A 238 -6.87 10.48 9.62
N GLU A 239 -6.33 9.38 9.09
CA GLU A 239 -5.53 8.46 9.89
C GLU A 239 -4.23 9.12 10.38
N ALA A 240 -3.55 9.90 9.53
CA ALA A 240 -2.33 10.61 9.92
C ALA A 240 -2.60 11.62 11.04
N TYR A 241 -3.72 12.36 10.97
CA TYR A 241 -4.15 13.30 12.00
C TYR A 241 -4.43 12.58 13.31
N HIS A 242 -5.18 11.47 13.27
CA HIS A 242 -5.51 10.76 14.50
C HIS A 242 -4.31 10.00 15.10
N GLN A 243 -3.35 9.58 14.28
CA GLN A 243 -2.07 9.05 14.77
C GLN A 243 -1.20 10.16 15.39
N GLY A 244 -1.01 11.27 14.66
CA GLY A 244 -0.04 12.30 15.00
C GLY A 244 -0.55 13.33 16.00
N ASN A 245 -1.75 13.88 15.77
CA ASN A 245 -2.34 14.97 16.54
C ASN A 245 -3.09 14.46 17.78
N THR A 246 -4.14 13.64 17.60
CA THR A 246 -5.02 13.26 18.71
C THR A 246 -4.56 12.03 19.48
N ASN A 247 -3.52 11.32 19.01
CA ASN A 247 -3.04 10.05 19.56
C ASN A 247 -4.15 8.99 19.72
N ALA A 248 -5.04 8.91 18.74
CA ALA A 248 -6.22 8.06 18.70
C ALA A 248 -6.20 7.12 17.48
N ALA A 249 -5.02 6.55 17.20
CA ALA A 249 -4.85 5.54 16.16
C ALA A 249 -5.80 4.35 16.37
N GLN A 250 -6.32 3.81 15.27
CA GLN A 250 -7.27 2.68 15.28
C GLN A 250 -6.70 1.51 14.48
N TRP A 251 -5.54 1.01 14.89
CA TRP A 251 -4.88 -0.07 14.17
C TRP A 251 -5.62 -1.41 14.35
N PRO A 252 -6.00 -2.11 13.26
CA PRO A 252 -6.74 -3.37 13.35
C PRO A 252 -6.08 -4.42 14.25
N SER A 253 -4.75 -4.50 14.20
CA SER A 253 -3.93 -5.43 14.98
C SER A 253 -4.11 -5.28 16.50
N GLN A 254 -4.41 -4.07 16.99
CA GLN A 254 -4.64 -3.84 18.41
C GLN A 254 -5.92 -4.52 18.89
N TYR A 255 -6.92 -4.62 18.02
CA TYR A 255 -8.26 -5.10 18.34
C TYR A 255 -8.50 -6.56 17.92
N CYS A 256 -7.47 -7.26 17.43
CA CYS A 256 -7.62 -8.56 16.77
C CYS A 256 -8.65 -8.53 15.63
N TRP A 257 -8.76 -7.39 14.95
CA TRP A 257 -9.52 -7.32 13.71
C TRP A 257 -8.66 -7.88 12.57
N PRO A 258 -9.29 -8.31 11.46
CA PRO A 258 -8.55 -8.73 10.28
C PRO A 258 -7.56 -7.65 9.85
N GLU A 259 -6.38 -8.07 9.41
CA GLU A 259 -5.29 -7.16 9.05
C GLU A 259 -5.52 -6.46 7.71
N GLY A 260 -6.34 -7.03 6.82
CA GLY A 260 -6.53 -6.57 5.43
C GLY A 260 -5.40 -6.98 4.49
N MET A 261 -5.66 -7.05 3.18
CA MET A 261 -4.71 -7.61 2.20
C MET A 261 -3.40 -6.81 2.13
N MET A 262 -3.49 -5.49 2.00
CA MET A 262 -2.31 -4.63 1.82
C MET A 262 -1.38 -4.57 3.03
N ARG A 263 -1.87 -4.97 4.20
CA ARG A 263 -1.09 -4.97 5.44
C ARG A 263 0.09 -5.93 5.38
N ARG A 264 0.07 -7.00 4.58
CA ARG A 264 1.21 -7.94 4.46
C ARG A 264 2.50 -7.30 3.93
N TRP A 265 2.44 -6.19 3.21
CA TRP A 265 3.62 -5.47 2.74
C TRP A 265 4.24 -4.54 3.78
N HIS A 266 3.51 -4.18 4.84
CA HIS A 266 4.00 -3.32 5.92
C HIS A 266 5.15 -3.97 6.69
N GLN A 267 5.99 -3.16 7.32
CA GLN A 267 7.19 -3.63 8.00
C GLN A 267 6.86 -4.51 9.22
N PHE A 268 5.81 -4.19 9.97
CA PHE A 268 5.44 -4.82 11.23
C PHE A 268 4.32 -5.86 11.12
N SER A 269 3.91 -6.26 9.90
CA SER A 269 2.88 -7.30 9.70
C SER A 269 3.48 -8.70 9.66
N VAL A 270 4.74 -8.80 9.25
CA VAL A 270 5.44 -10.06 9.08
C VAL A 270 6.85 -9.96 9.65
N GLN A 271 7.01 -10.54 10.83
CA GLN A 271 8.27 -10.65 11.58
C GLN A 271 8.71 -12.11 11.76
N GLN A 272 7.82 -13.06 11.49
CA GLN A 272 8.14 -14.49 11.46
C GLN A 272 8.53 -14.91 10.03
N PRO A 273 9.37 -15.95 9.87
CA PRO A 273 9.60 -16.55 8.56
C PRO A 273 8.30 -17.01 7.90
N HIS A 274 8.17 -16.71 6.61
CA HIS A 274 7.06 -17.15 5.78
C HIS A 274 7.13 -18.66 5.53
N GLN A 275 5.98 -19.30 5.32
CA GLN A 275 5.87 -20.64 4.75
C GLN A 275 5.41 -20.54 3.30
N LEU A 276 6.13 -21.20 2.40
CA LEU A 276 5.62 -21.43 1.05
C LEU A 276 5.45 -22.93 0.85
N LEU A 277 4.25 -23.35 0.44
CA LEU A 277 3.95 -24.73 0.06
C LEU A 277 3.55 -24.73 -1.41
N VAL A 278 4.23 -25.55 -2.22
CA VAL A 278 4.00 -25.62 -3.65
C VAL A 278 3.53 -27.02 -4.03
N THR A 279 2.41 -27.07 -4.75
CA THR A 279 1.87 -28.28 -5.39
C THR A 279 1.58 -27.97 -6.86
N GLU A 280 1.22 -28.99 -7.65
CA GLU A 280 0.89 -28.84 -9.07
C GLU A 280 -0.26 -27.84 -9.31
N ASN A 281 -1.25 -27.81 -8.42
CA ASN A 281 -2.50 -27.06 -8.63
C ASN A 281 -2.71 -25.90 -7.64
N LEU A 282 -1.85 -25.79 -6.62
CA LEU A 282 -2.00 -24.82 -5.55
C LEU A 282 -0.63 -24.41 -5.02
N VAL A 283 -0.40 -23.09 -4.95
CA VAL A 283 0.67 -22.50 -4.15
C VAL A 283 0.04 -21.81 -2.95
N GLN A 284 0.47 -22.18 -1.74
CA GLN A 284 0.01 -21.55 -0.51
C GLN A 284 1.14 -20.79 0.17
N TRP A 285 0.88 -19.52 0.48
CA TRP A 285 1.78 -18.67 1.23
C TRP A 285 1.18 -18.29 2.58
N LEU A 286 1.85 -18.71 3.65
CA LEU A 286 1.47 -18.41 5.03
C LEU A 286 2.49 -17.46 5.66
N MET A 287 2.04 -16.41 6.32
CA MET A 287 2.88 -15.42 6.98
C MET A 287 2.09 -14.64 8.02
N GLY A 288 2.75 -13.88 8.90
CA GLY A 288 2.02 -13.07 9.88
C GLY A 288 2.84 -12.62 11.08
N THR A 289 2.18 -11.89 11.98
CA THR A 289 2.69 -11.49 13.30
C THR A 289 1.56 -11.26 14.29
N ALA A 290 0.59 -10.42 13.94
CA ALA A 290 -0.61 -10.18 14.74
C ALA A 290 -1.74 -11.17 14.42
N ASP A 291 -1.87 -11.54 13.14
CA ASP A 291 -2.73 -12.60 12.63
C ASP A 291 -2.01 -13.34 11.49
N ASN A 292 -2.58 -14.44 11.01
CA ASN A 292 -2.08 -15.18 9.85
C ASN A 292 -2.70 -14.63 8.56
N PHE A 293 -1.84 -14.27 7.61
CA PHE A 293 -2.19 -14.17 6.21
C PHE A 293 -2.08 -15.56 5.58
N VAL A 294 -3.15 -16.01 4.94
CA VAL A 294 -3.17 -17.26 4.16
C VAL A 294 -3.56 -16.92 2.73
N LEU A 295 -2.60 -17.00 1.82
CA LEU A 295 -2.82 -16.80 0.39
C LEU A 295 -2.77 -18.13 -0.33
N GLN A 296 -3.67 -18.30 -1.28
CA GLN A 296 -3.85 -19.52 -2.05
C GLN A 296 -3.96 -19.16 -3.53
N TYR A 297 -2.87 -19.39 -4.27
CA TYR A 297 -2.82 -19.18 -5.71
C TYR A 297 -3.24 -20.47 -6.42
N ASN A 298 -4.43 -20.45 -7.01
CA ASN A 298 -5.01 -21.62 -7.66
C ASN A 298 -4.51 -21.71 -9.11
N ILE A 299 -3.64 -22.67 -9.38
CA ILE A 299 -2.93 -22.76 -10.66
C ILE A 299 -3.86 -23.30 -11.75
N GLY A 300 -3.86 -22.65 -12.92
CA GLY A 300 -4.65 -23.05 -14.10
C GLY A 300 -6.16 -22.88 -13.94
N ARG A 301 -6.60 -22.10 -12.94
CA ARG A 301 -8.00 -21.74 -12.73
C ARG A 301 -8.34 -20.43 -13.45
N GLU A 302 -9.60 -20.30 -13.81
CA GLU A 302 -10.16 -19.08 -14.41
C GLU A 302 -11.15 -18.43 -13.44
N PHE A 303 -11.18 -17.09 -13.43
CA PHE A 303 -12.19 -16.34 -12.70
C PHE A 303 -13.55 -16.37 -13.41
N ASN A 304 -14.61 -16.34 -12.61
CA ASN A 304 -15.89 -15.83 -13.07
C ASN A 304 -15.79 -14.31 -13.16
N MET A 305 -16.04 -13.79 -14.36
CA MET A 305 -15.95 -12.36 -14.71
C MET A 305 -17.27 -11.59 -14.47
N GLU A 306 -18.33 -12.26 -14.01
CA GLU A 306 -19.59 -11.61 -13.63
C GLU A 306 -19.48 -10.92 -12.26
N GLY A 307 -20.42 -10.04 -11.92
CA GLY A 307 -20.52 -9.35 -10.62
C GLY A 307 -19.61 -8.13 -10.48
N ALA A 308 -19.26 -7.77 -9.25
CA ALA A 308 -18.53 -6.51 -8.98
C ALA A 308 -17.06 -6.56 -9.41
N VAL A 309 -16.39 -7.69 -9.17
CA VAL A 309 -15.00 -7.95 -9.53
C VAL A 309 -14.82 -9.44 -9.92
N PRO A 310 -13.77 -9.78 -10.70
CA PRO A 310 -13.43 -11.17 -11.02
C PRO A 310 -13.23 -12.01 -9.75
N ARG A 311 -13.71 -13.25 -9.75
CA ARG A 311 -13.71 -14.10 -8.53
C ARG A 311 -13.78 -15.59 -8.82
N LEU A 312 -13.38 -16.43 -7.86
CA LEU A 312 -13.56 -17.88 -7.95
C LEU A 312 -14.86 -18.33 -7.27
N GLY A 313 -15.25 -17.65 -6.19
CA GLY A 313 -16.35 -18.02 -5.33
C GLY A 313 -17.62 -17.19 -5.53
N GLN A 314 -18.33 -16.97 -4.42
CA GLN A 314 -19.52 -16.12 -4.37
C GLN A 314 -19.15 -14.64 -4.50
N ASP A 315 -20.10 -13.82 -4.98
CA ASP A 315 -19.98 -12.36 -5.10
C ASP A 315 -20.02 -11.66 -3.74
N VAL A 316 -19.05 -11.99 -2.90
CA VAL A 316 -18.84 -11.46 -1.56
C VAL A 316 -17.34 -11.34 -1.34
N PRO A 317 -16.82 -10.16 -0.97
CA PRO A 317 -15.41 -9.96 -0.70
C PRO A 317 -14.82 -10.94 0.33
N ARG A 318 -13.53 -11.22 0.18
CA ARG A 318 -12.71 -12.03 1.08
C ARG A 318 -11.62 -11.17 1.69
N TRP A 319 -11.32 -11.36 2.97
CA TRP A 319 -10.28 -10.61 3.68
C TRP A 319 -8.93 -10.53 2.95
N TYR A 320 -8.55 -11.61 2.26
CA TYR A 320 -7.31 -11.68 1.48
C TYR A 320 -7.54 -11.97 -0.02
N GLY A 321 -8.78 -11.84 -0.49
CA GLY A 321 -9.14 -12.13 -1.87
C GLY A 321 -9.18 -13.61 -2.25
N GLU A 322 -9.30 -13.83 -3.56
CA GLU A 322 -9.21 -15.12 -4.24
C GLU A 322 -8.21 -14.96 -5.38
N SER A 323 -7.32 -15.94 -5.57
CA SER A 323 -6.24 -15.81 -6.55
C SER A 323 -6.19 -16.97 -7.54
N ILE A 324 -5.96 -16.64 -8.80
CA ILE A 324 -5.57 -17.58 -9.86
C ILE A 324 -4.11 -17.35 -10.25
N GLY A 325 -3.49 -18.31 -10.93
CA GLY A 325 -2.12 -18.14 -11.40
C GLY A 325 -1.71 -19.17 -12.45
N PHE A 326 -0.57 -18.91 -13.08
CA PHE A 326 0.08 -19.81 -14.01
C PHE A 326 1.60 -19.71 -13.87
N TRP A 327 2.30 -20.73 -14.37
CA TRP A 327 3.75 -20.77 -14.42
C TRP A 327 4.24 -20.38 -15.80
N ASP A 328 5.30 -19.57 -15.85
CA ASP A 328 6.05 -19.29 -17.07
C ASP A 328 7.53 -19.62 -16.82
N GLY A 329 7.92 -20.83 -17.24
CA GLY A 329 9.12 -21.48 -16.71
C GLY A 329 9.01 -21.59 -15.20
N ASP A 330 10.03 -21.13 -14.49
CA ASP A 330 10.06 -21.14 -13.03
C ASP A 330 9.45 -19.88 -12.40
N ALA A 331 8.91 -18.93 -13.18
CA ALA A 331 8.22 -17.76 -12.64
C ALA A 331 6.75 -18.07 -12.37
N LEU A 332 6.24 -17.66 -11.20
CA LEU A 332 4.82 -17.74 -10.85
C LEU A 332 4.17 -16.38 -11.06
N ILE A 333 3.15 -16.32 -11.92
CA ILE A 333 2.36 -15.12 -12.17
C ILE A 333 0.96 -15.36 -11.61
N THR A 334 0.47 -14.42 -10.80
CA THR A 334 -0.83 -14.54 -10.14
C THR A 334 -1.69 -13.30 -10.36
N TRP A 335 -3.00 -13.50 -10.27
CA TRP A 335 -3.99 -12.44 -10.24
C TRP A 335 -4.92 -12.69 -9.05
N THR A 336 -4.90 -11.76 -8.11
CA THR A 336 -5.77 -11.75 -6.92
C THR A 336 -6.86 -10.69 -7.07
N SER A 337 -8.10 -11.06 -6.74
CA SER A 337 -9.29 -10.19 -6.81
C SER A 337 -10.27 -10.56 -5.70
N ASN A 338 -11.46 -9.93 -5.66
CA ASN A 338 -12.50 -10.16 -4.66
C ASN A 338 -12.02 -9.90 -3.22
N ILE A 339 -11.23 -8.84 -3.05
CA ILE A 339 -10.61 -8.45 -1.78
C ILE A 339 -11.57 -7.57 -0.98
N GLN A 340 -11.65 -7.77 0.34
CA GLN A 340 -12.33 -6.86 1.25
C GLN A 340 -11.47 -5.60 1.45
N GLY A 341 -12.01 -4.45 1.06
CA GLY A 341 -11.42 -3.15 1.29
C GLY A 341 -11.23 -2.89 2.79
N TRP A 342 -10.07 -2.37 3.16
CA TRP A 342 -9.64 -2.26 4.55
C TRP A 342 -8.54 -1.21 4.77
N VAL A 343 -8.24 -0.91 6.04
CA VAL A 343 -7.16 -0.01 6.45
C VAL A 343 -5.83 -0.74 6.61
N THR A 344 -4.74 -0.01 6.39
CA THR A 344 -3.38 -0.42 6.74
C THR A 344 -2.79 0.64 7.67
N HIS A 345 -2.08 0.25 8.72
CA HIS A 345 -1.54 1.15 9.76
C HIS A 345 -1.12 2.55 9.27
N ASN A 346 0.01 2.66 8.56
CA ASN A 346 0.58 3.92 8.08
C ASN A 346 0.52 4.07 6.55
N ALA A 347 -0.35 3.33 5.90
CA ALA A 347 -0.49 3.37 4.46
C ALA A 347 -1.95 3.65 4.10
N TYR A 348 -2.21 3.90 2.83
CA TYR A 348 -3.56 4.15 2.37
C TYR A 348 -4.47 2.93 2.53
N GLU A 349 -5.75 3.20 2.79
CA GLU A 349 -6.80 2.19 2.70
C GLU A 349 -6.93 1.68 1.27
N HIS A 350 -7.38 0.44 1.10
CA HIS A 350 -7.72 -0.12 -0.22
C HIS A 350 -9.22 -0.38 -0.31
N SER A 351 -9.77 -0.34 -1.52
CA SER A 351 -11.18 -0.59 -1.80
C SER A 351 -11.48 -2.07 -2.05
N ASN A 352 -12.76 -2.38 -2.24
CA ASN A 352 -13.19 -3.70 -2.74
C ASN A 352 -12.85 -3.92 -4.23
N GLN A 353 -12.45 -2.87 -4.96
CA GLN A 353 -12.00 -2.93 -6.35
C GLN A 353 -10.51 -3.26 -6.48
N LEU A 354 -9.77 -3.35 -5.37
CA LEU A 354 -8.37 -3.75 -5.40
C LEU A 354 -8.21 -5.10 -6.10
N GLN A 355 -7.34 -5.12 -7.09
CA GLN A 355 -6.84 -6.32 -7.75
C GLN A 355 -5.32 -6.24 -7.81
N ILE A 356 -4.67 -7.40 -7.71
CA ILE A 356 -3.22 -7.46 -7.54
C ILE A 356 -2.65 -8.47 -8.54
N ILE A 357 -1.68 -8.03 -9.32
CA ILE A 357 -0.82 -8.93 -10.10
C ILE A 357 0.46 -9.14 -9.32
N GLU A 358 0.80 -10.39 -9.03
CA GLU A 358 2.06 -10.74 -8.36
C GLU A 358 2.90 -11.61 -9.27
N ILE A 359 4.17 -11.26 -9.39
CA ILE A 359 5.15 -11.99 -10.18
C ILE A 359 6.26 -12.41 -9.22
N PHE A 360 6.39 -13.72 -9.03
CA PHE A 360 7.46 -14.32 -8.26
C PHE A 360 8.46 -14.94 -9.22
N THR A 361 9.73 -14.59 -9.06
CA THR A 361 10.80 -15.08 -9.92
C THR A 361 11.93 -15.60 -9.05
N PRO A 362 12.47 -16.79 -9.32
CA PRO A 362 13.59 -17.30 -8.54
C PRO A 362 14.81 -16.42 -8.80
N MET A 363 15.62 -16.22 -7.76
CA MET A 363 16.87 -15.49 -7.87
C MET A 363 17.96 -16.27 -7.15
N GLU A 364 19.01 -16.58 -7.90
CA GLU A 364 20.16 -17.35 -7.45
C GLU A 364 21.44 -16.57 -7.77
N THR A 365 22.25 -16.31 -6.75
CA THR A 365 23.57 -15.68 -6.84
C THR A 365 24.53 -16.43 -5.90
N GLU A 366 25.82 -16.08 -5.91
CA GLU A 366 26.80 -16.68 -4.98
C GLU A 366 26.38 -16.54 -3.49
N ASN A 367 25.61 -15.50 -3.14
CA ASN A 367 25.25 -15.16 -1.75
C ASN A 367 23.74 -15.09 -1.48
N PHE A 368 22.89 -15.41 -2.46
CA PHE A 368 21.44 -15.33 -2.31
C PHE A 368 20.76 -16.46 -3.09
N SER A 369 19.89 -17.19 -2.39
CA SER A 369 18.91 -18.10 -2.97
C SER A 369 17.54 -17.71 -2.42
N GLY A 370 16.54 -17.60 -3.28
CA GLY A 370 15.22 -17.15 -2.88
C GLY A 370 14.37 -16.61 -4.02
N LEU A 371 13.47 -15.69 -3.68
CA LEU A 371 12.47 -15.13 -4.60
C LEU A 371 12.58 -13.62 -4.67
N HIS A 372 12.57 -13.09 -5.90
CA HIS A 372 12.13 -11.74 -6.19
C HIS A 372 10.60 -11.74 -6.28
N HIS A 373 9.96 -10.71 -5.71
CA HIS A 373 8.52 -10.52 -5.73
C HIS A 373 8.20 -9.11 -6.19
N GLU A 374 7.52 -9.01 -7.33
CA GLU A 374 6.95 -7.79 -7.85
C GLU A 374 5.42 -7.85 -7.70
N ALA A 375 4.84 -6.83 -7.08
CA ALA A 375 3.40 -6.69 -6.91
C ALA A 375 2.92 -5.39 -7.56
N ILE A 376 1.89 -5.49 -8.39
CA ILE A 376 1.23 -4.36 -9.05
C ILE A 376 -0.20 -4.28 -8.56
N PHE A 377 -0.59 -3.11 -8.04
CA PHE A 377 -1.88 -2.86 -7.43
C PHE A 377 -2.74 -2.02 -8.35
N TYR A 378 -3.93 -2.54 -8.67
CA TYR A 378 -4.95 -1.85 -9.44
C TYR A 378 -6.14 -1.60 -8.52
N ASP A 379 -6.37 -0.35 -8.14
CA ASP A 379 -7.49 0.04 -7.28
C ASP A 379 -8.07 1.38 -7.78
N PRO A 380 -9.00 1.35 -8.74
CA PRO A 380 -9.51 2.57 -9.38
C PRO A 380 -10.34 3.47 -8.44
N GLU A 381 -10.75 2.98 -7.27
CA GLU A 381 -11.38 3.82 -6.24
C GLU A 381 -10.32 4.52 -5.39
N ALA A 382 -9.25 3.82 -5.01
CA ALA A 382 -8.22 4.34 -4.12
C ALA A 382 -7.14 5.16 -4.83
N THR A 383 -6.69 4.71 -5.99
CA THR A 383 -5.52 5.27 -6.68
C THR A 383 -5.89 5.89 -8.02
N VAL A 384 -5.21 6.99 -8.37
CA VAL A 384 -5.33 7.62 -9.70
C VAL A 384 -4.47 6.94 -10.77
N VAL A 385 -3.53 6.11 -10.32
CA VAL A 385 -2.66 5.26 -11.12
C VAL A 385 -2.39 3.95 -10.36
N PRO A 386 -2.24 2.80 -11.04
CA PRO A 386 -1.67 1.60 -10.48
C PRO A 386 -0.30 1.86 -9.86
N THR A 387 -0.07 1.22 -8.72
CA THR A 387 1.19 1.33 -7.98
C THR A 387 1.93 0.00 -8.03
N ARG A 388 3.24 0.05 -7.84
CA ARG A 388 4.12 -1.13 -7.86
C ARG A 388 4.96 -1.17 -6.60
N GLN A 389 5.14 -2.36 -6.05
CA GLN A 389 6.02 -2.60 -4.90
C GLN A 389 6.85 -3.85 -5.17
N ILE A 390 8.14 -3.81 -4.78
CA ILE A 390 9.07 -4.92 -4.96
C ILE A 390 9.65 -5.36 -3.60
N GLN A 391 9.78 -6.67 -3.39
CA GLN A 391 10.43 -7.29 -2.22
C GLN A 391 11.28 -8.49 -2.62
N TRP A 392 12.14 -8.92 -1.69
CA TRP A 392 12.93 -10.13 -1.82
C TRP A 392 12.71 -11.03 -0.63
N TYR A 393 12.71 -12.32 -0.88
CA TYR A 393 12.59 -13.36 0.14
C TYR A 393 13.76 -14.31 0.01
N ARG A 394 14.64 -14.34 1.00
CA ARG A 394 15.69 -15.35 1.09
C ARG A 394 15.09 -16.66 1.55
N GLN A 395 15.41 -17.76 0.88
CA GLN A 395 15.11 -19.08 1.38
C GLN A 395 15.99 -19.36 2.61
N LEU A 396 15.38 -19.72 3.73
CA LEU A 396 16.10 -20.14 4.92
C LEU A 396 16.53 -21.60 4.78
N ASP A 397 15.55 -22.49 4.63
CA ASP A 397 15.77 -23.90 4.31
C ASP A 397 14.45 -24.60 3.96
N GLN A 398 14.55 -25.90 3.67
CA GLN A 398 13.44 -26.85 3.52
C GLN A 398 12.81 -27.20 4.87
N PHE A 399 11.59 -27.74 4.85
CA PHE A 399 10.78 -27.97 6.06
C PHE A 399 11.37 -28.94 7.08
N ASP A 400 12.26 -29.83 6.66
CA ASP A 400 12.93 -30.83 7.51
C ASP A 400 14.14 -30.27 8.27
N GLU A 401 14.63 -29.09 7.90
CA GLU A 401 15.84 -28.46 8.47
C GLU A 401 15.53 -27.22 9.33
N VAL A 402 14.28 -26.73 9.33
CA VAL A 402 13.84 -25.51 10.00
C VAL A 402 12.67 -25.74 10.94
N ASP A 403 12.49 -24.82 11.90
CA ASP A 403 11.38 -24.88 12.83
C ASP A 403 10.00 -24.76 12.13
N PRO A 404 8.96 -25.41 12.69
CA PRO A 404 7.59 -25.26 12.21
C PRO A 404 7.09 -23.81 12.27
N TYR A 405 6.11 -23.51 11.42
CA TYR A 405 5.42 -22.22 11.47
C TYR A 405 4.66 -22.11 12.80
N ILE A 406 4.80 -20.97 13.46
CA ILE A 406 4.02 -20.67 14.65
C ILE A 406 2.69 -20.10 14.19
N PHE A 407 1.62 -20.89 14.32
CA PHE A 407 0.27 -20.40 14.07
C PHE A 407 -0.09 -19.30 15.08
N ILE A 408 -0.58 -18.18 14.56
CA ILE A 408 -0.90 -17.00 15.38
C ILE A 408 -2.38 -17.03 15.74
N GLU A 409 -2.71 -16.90 17.02
CA GLU A 409 -4.10 -16.77 17.48
C GLU A 409 -4.21 -15.49 18.29
N CYS A 410 -4.91 -14.48 17.75
CA CYS A 410 -5.08 -13.21 18.41
C CYS A 410 -6.21 -13.28 19.45
N ASN A 411 -5.89 -12.99 20.70
CA ASN A 411 -6.88 -12.88 21.77
C ASN A 411 -7.15 -11.42 22.09
N GLN A 412 -8.35 -10.93 21.77
CA GLN A 412 -8.70 -9.52 21.96
C GLN A 412 -8.66 -9.16 23.45
N THR A 413 -7.74 -8.28 23.81
CA THR A 413 -7.57 -7.75 25.17
C THR A 413 -7.55 -6.23 25.20
N ILE A 414 -7.59 -5.58 24.03
CA ILE A 414 -7.64 -4.13 23.87
C ILE A 414 -8.95 -3.79 23.15
N PHE A 415 -9.62 -2.75 23.61
CA PHE A 415 -10.90 -2.30 23.10
C PHE A 415 -10.86 -0.78 22.84
N PRO A 416 -11.59 -0.27 21.84
CA PRO A 416 -11.69 1.17 21.54
C PRO A 416 -12.64 1.87 22.52
N ILE A 417 -12.26 1.95 23.79
CA ILE A 417 -13.06 2.60 24.84
C ILE A 417 -12.93 4.11 24.69
N GLU A 418 -14.07 4.80 24.51
CA GLU A 418 -14.11 6.25 24.26
C GLU A 418 -13.20 6.68 23.09
N GLY A 419 -13.13 5.83 22.05
CA GLY A 419 -12.32 6.07 20.87
C GLY A 419 -10.82 5.87 21.06
N ARG A 420 -10.35 5.32 22.19
CA ARG A 420 -8.92 5.04 22.41
C ARG A 420 -8.70 3.56 22.70
N ALA A 421 -7.61 3.02 22.19
CA ALA A 421 -7.16 1.68 22.50
C ALA A 421 -6.85 1.56 24.01
N GLN A 422 -7.65 0.77 24.74
CA GLN A 422 -7.50 0.55 26.18
C GLN A 422 -7.40 -0.95 26.50
N PRO A 423 -6.36 -1.39 27.23
CA PRO A 423 -6.28 -2.77 27.69
C PRO A 423 -7.33 -3.06 28.76
N VAL A 424 -8.01 -4.20 28.62
CA VAL A 424 -9.05 -4.65 29.55
C VAL A 424 -8.58 -5.94 30.21
N SER A 425 -8.53 -5.94 31.55
CA SER A 425 -8.09 -7.10 32.32
C SER A 425 -9.05 -8.29 32.16
N PRO A 426 -8.54 -9.53 32.09
CA PRO A 426 -9.38 -10.72 32.05
C PRO A 426 -10.41 -10.76 33.20
N GLY A 427 -11.66 -11.06 32.87
CA GLY A 427 -12.77 -11.12 33.84
C GLY A 427 -13.48 -9.78 34.10
N THR A 428 -13.04 -8.69 33.47
CA THR A 428 -13.73 -7.40 33.52
C THR A 428 -14.96 -7.42 32.61
N THR A 429 -16.09 -6.89 33.08
CA THR A 429 -17.26 -6.62 32.24
C THR A 429 -17.21 -5.17 31.76
N ILE A 430 -17.35 -4.96 30.45
CA ILE A 430 -17.43 -3.63 29.82
C ILE A 430 -18.72 -3.52 29.00
N GLU A 431 -19.19 -2.30 28.76
CA GLU A 431 -20.12 -2.04 27.64
C GLU A 431 -19.30 -1.96 26.35
N TYR A 432 -19.70 -2.72 25.33
CA TYR A 432 -18.99 -2.80 24.07
C TYR A 432 -19.98 -2.87 22.92
N THR A 433 -19.79 -1.99 21.94
CA THR A 433 -20.53 -2.04 20.67
C THR A 433 -19.71 -2.86 19.68
N VAL A 434 -20.33 -3.89 19.11
CA VAL A 434 -19.69 -4.69 18.07
C VAL A 434 -19.52 -3.81 16.82
N PRO A 435 -18.30 -3.62 16.30
CA PRO A 435 -18.07 -2.82 15.10
C PRO A 435 -18.65 -3.52 13.87
N ASP A 436 -19.07 -2.72 12.88
CA ASP A 436 -19.34 -3.24 11.54
C ASP A 436 -18.02 -3.53 10.82
N LEU A 437 -17.57 -4.77 10.91
CA LEU A 437 -16.31 -5.23 10.29
C LEU A 437 -16.36 -5.28 8.76
N PHE A 438 -17.50 -5.03 8.12
CA PHE A 438 -17.54 -4.92 6.65
C PHE A 438 -17.48 -3.46 6.17
N GLY A 439 -17.57 -2.50 7.09
CA GLY A 439 -17.43 -1.08 6.84
C GLY A 439 -16.04 -0.53 7.17
N ARG A 440 -15.99 0.75 7.59
CA ARG A 440 -14.78 1.45 8.07
C ARG A 440 -14.86 1.73 9.58
N PRO A 441 -14.82 0.71 10.46
CA PRO A 441 -15.05 0.91 11.89
C PRO A 441 -14.01 1.80 12.57
N TRP A 442 -12.76 1.83 12.07
CA TRP A 442 -11.73 2.76 12.55
C TRP A 442 -12.14 4.23 12.35
N ALA A 443 -12.58 4.58 11.14
CA ALA A 443 -13.04 5.91 10.80
C ALA A 443 -14.31 6.25 11.58
N GLN A 444 -15.29 5.35 11.66
CA GLN A 444 -16.50 5.57 12.46
C GLN A 444 -16.19 5.89 13.94
N ILE A 445 -15.17 5.23 14.52
CA ILE A 445 -14.71 5.54 15.88
C ILE A 445 -14.07 6.92 15.93
N GLN A 446 -13.18 7.26 14.99
CA GLN A 446 -12.54 8.58 14.93
C GLN A 446 -13.59 9.69 14.80
N GLU A 447 -14.50 9.51 13.86
CA GLU A 447 -15.61 10.40 13.58
C GLU A 447 -16.53 10.61 14.78
N GLN A 448 -16.84 9.52 15.51
CA GLN A 448 -17.72 9.57 16.68
C GLN A 448 -17.08 10.29 17.87
N TYR A 449 -15.76 10.17 18.05
CA TYR A 449 -15.10 10.60 19.29
C TYR A 449 -14.18 11.83 19.14
N PHE A 450 -13.71 12.17 17.94
CA PHE A 450 -12.70 13.23 17.75
C PHE A 450 -13.00 14.27 16.67
N GLU A 451 -14.07 14.12 15.89
CA GLU A 451 -14.33 14.98 14.71
C GLU A 451 -15.69 15.71 14.77
N GLN A 452 -16.29 15.91 15.95
CA GLN A 452 -17.64 16.46 16.06
C GLN A 452 -17.74 17.94 15.66
N ASP A 453 -16.63 18.67 15.81
CA ASP A 453 -16.53 20.10 15.56
C ASP A 453 -15.79 20.41 14.24
N MET A 454 -15.57 19.42 13.38
CA MET A 454 -14.86 19.55 12.11
C MET A 454 -15.80 19.73 10.90
N GLU A 455 -15.37 20.50 9.91
CA GLU A 455 -16.07 20.79 8.67
C GLU A 455 -15.81 19.72 7.60
N ARG A 456 -16.46 18.57 7.74
CA ARG A 456 -16.35 17.51 6.75
C ARG A 456 -16.84 17.96 5.37
N PRO A 457 -16.14 17.58 4.28
CA PRO A 457 -16.67 17.70 2.93
C PRO A 457 -18.06 17.06 2.86
N GLU A 458 -18.98 17.65 2.09
CA GLU A 458 -20.27 16.99 1.86
C GLU A 458 -20.00 15.61 1.27
N ALA A 459 -20.34 14.57 2.03
CA ALA A 459 -20.14 13.20 1.58
C ALA A 459 -20.85 13.03 0.23
N SER A 460 -20.11 12.65 -0.81
CA SER A 460 -20.70 11.91 -1.92
C SER A 460 -21.40 10.71 -1.26
N SER A 461 -22.73 10.74 -1.24
CA SER A 461 -23.54 9.75 -0.55
C SER A 461 -23.23 8.34 -1.08
N LEU A 462 -22.33 7.61 -0.41
CA LEU A 462 -21.91 6.26 -0.78
C LEU A 462 -22.21 5.23 0.32
N PHE A 463 -22.94 5.62 1.37
CA PHE A 463 -23.76 4.66 2.12
C PHE A 463 -25.02 4.30 1.33
N GLY A 464 -24.80 3.69 0.17
CA GLY A 464 -25.78 2.89 -0.55
C GLY A 464 -25.15 1.51 -0.75
N PHE A 465 -25.14 0.71 0.32
CA PHE A 465 -24.87 -0.73 0.22
C PHE A 465 -25.85 -1.40 -0.75
#